data_AF-A0A219B3Q0-F1
#
_entry.id   AF-A0A219B3Q0-F1
#
_cell.length_a   1.000
_cell.length_b   1.000
_cell.length_c   1.000
_cell.angle_alpha   90.00
_cell.angle_beta   90.00
_cell.angle_gamma   90.00
#
_symmetry.space_group_name_H-M   'P 1'
#
loop_
_entity.id
_entity.type
_entity.pdbx_description
1 polymer ?
#
loop_
_entity_poly.entity_id
_entity_poly.type
_entity_poly.pdbx_seq_one_letter_code
_entity_poly.pdbx_strand_id
1 'polypeptide(L)'
;MREKLSVTFSTTRAALLSMTGAAALLTGTAAFADETAPCNDGTGTASTECGTDSETDGAAGATAVGNGAIATGTDAVAVGSDDAGSAPATATGPSTVAVGGESSATTPGATAVGWQADASGAMGTALGHQTTASGDQSVAVGEDAVADDSNAIAIGNKSVATGGDAIAIGGNRDFVDADGDGIDDNGNQAAVATGPSTTAVGGQSNATGPGATSYGWRADAASERATALGHLSSATGLASTPSVKPPWQTALTQLPSAAASMAPAARRRSAIRRQPWAANRSPTPRARPRLAGRPKRAAPWAPPSATRPPRRATRASPAPKMP
;
A
#
# COMPACT_ATOMS: atom_id res chain seq x y z
N MET A 1 117.59 -9.78 18.06
CA MET A 1 116.28 -10.46 18.16
C MET A 1 116.04 -10.80 19.61
N ARG A 2 114.96 -10.31 20.23
CA ARG A 2 114.42 -10.77 21.52
C ARG A 2 112.92 -10.50 21.49
N GLU A 3 112.12 -11.46 21.91
CA GLU A 3 110.67 -11.40 21.81
C GLU A 3 110.09 -10.50 22.91
N LYS A 4 108.98 -9.84 22.56
CA LYS A 4 107.98 -9.34 23.51
C LYS A 4 106.66 -9.98 23.13
N LEU A 5 105.87 -10.42 24.10
CA LEU A 5 104.58 -9.78 24.33
C LEU A 5 104.08 -10.03 25.76
N SER A 6 103.19 -9.15 26.22
CA SER A 6 102.72 -9.08 27.60
C SER A 6 101.36 -9.77 27.79
N VAL A 7 101.22 -10.48 28.91
CA VAL A 7 99.92 -10.99 29.38
C VAL A 7 98.96 -9.82 29.58
N THR A 8 97.75 -9.93 29.03
CA THR A 8 96.71 -8.90 29.13
C THR A 8 95.40 -9.56 29.59
N PHE A 9 94.85 -9.12 30.71
CA PHE A 9 93.51 -9.54 31.16
C PHE A 9 92.44 -8.96 30.24
N SER A 10 91.54 -9.79 29.73
CA SER A 10 90.40 -9.36 28.89
C SER A 10 89.07 -9.53 29.61
N THR A 11 88.18 -8.55 29.49
CA THR A 11 86.98 -8.38 30.32
C THR A 11 85.79 -9.22 29.84
N THR A 12 85.73 -10.48 30.28
CA THR A 12 84.63 -11.41 30.01
C THR A 12 83.34 -11.10 30.78
N ARG A 13 82.69 -9.95 30.52
CA ARG A 13 81.32 -9.68 31.01
C ARG A 13 80.43 -8.68 30.26
N ALA A 14 80.83 -8.20 29.08
CA ALA A 14 80.13 -7.13 28.35
C ALA A 14 79.78 -7.48 26.87
N ALA A 15 79.33 -8.72 26.62
CA ALA A 15 79.08 -9.23 25.25
C ALA A 15 77.77 -10.03 25.13
N LEU A 16 76.69 -9.56 25.76
CA LEU A 16 75.42 -10.33 25.86
C LEU A 16 74.15 -9.45 25.89
N LEU A 17 74.15 -8.29 25.22
CA LEU A 17 72.96 -7.43 25.11
C LEU A 17 72.93 -6.53 23.84
N SER A 18 73.14 -7.11 22.66
CA SER A 18 73.12 -6.34 21.38
C SER A 18 72.60 -7.10 20.15
N MET A 19 71.96 -8.27 20.34
CA MET A 19 71.61 -9.20 19.25
C MET A 19 70.12 -9.58 19.17
N THR A 20 69.22 -8.70 19.65
CA THR A 20 67.75 -8.89 19.61
C THR A 20 66.97 -7.65 19.15
N GLY A 21 67.65 -6.64 18.60
CA GLY A 21 67.06 -5.31 18.34
C GLY A 21 66.50 -5.05 16.94
N ALA A 22 66.65 -5.94 15.96
CA ALA A 22 66.39 -5.62 14.55
C ALA A 22 65.93 -6.82 13.69
N ALA A 23 64.66 -7.23 13.85
CA ALA A 23 63.95 -8.08 12.88
C ALA A 23 62.40 -8.00 12.92
N ALA A 24 61.83 -7.02 13.64
CA ALA A 24 60.38 -6.77 13.63
C ALA A 24 60.04 -5.71 12.56
N LEU A 25 60.32 -6.03 11.29
CA LEU A 25 59.90 -5.18 10.17
C LEU A 25 58.37 -5.20 10.11
N LEU A 26 57.73 -4.03 10.06
CA LEU A 26 56.28 -3.94 10.18
C LEU A 26 55.57 -4.47 8.94
N THR A 27 55.27 -5.77 8.91
CA THR A 27 54.06 -6.30 8.27
C THR A 27 52.86 -6.10 9.19
N GLY A 28 52.75 -4.91 9.78
CA GLY A 28 51.46 -4.37 10.10
C GLY A 28 50.79 -4.12 8.76
N THR A 29 49.97 -5.08 8.30
CA THR A 29 48.85 -4.72 7.43
C THR A 29 48.19 -3.54 8.11
N ALA A 30 48.05 -2.40 7.41
CA ALA A 30 47.26 -1.31 7.94
C ALA A 30 45.94 -1.92 8.41
N ALA A 31 45.59 -1.68 9.68
CA ALA A 31 44.23 -1.98 10.07
C ALA A 31 43.38 -1.07 9.19
N PHE A 32 42.70 -1.66 8.22
CA PHE A 32 41.58 -1.00 7.58
C PHE A 32 40.57 -0.78 8.71
N ALA A 33 40.69 0.40 9.33
CA ALA A 33 39.48 1.13 9.63
C ALA A 33 38.67 1.10 8.34
N ASP A 34 37.42 0.66 8.46
CA ASP A 34 36.45 0.99 7.44
C ASP A 34 36.53 2.52 7.24
N GLU A 35 36.54 2.99 6.00
CA GLU A 35 36.63 4.43 5.69
C GLU A 35 35.26 5.05 5.98
N THR A 36 34.89 5.06 7.27
CA THR A 36 33.61 5.54 7.78
C THR A 36 33.51 7.00 7.41
N ALA A 37 32.67 7.29 6.41
CA ALA A 37 32.55 8.62 5.84
C ALA A 37 32.35 9.68 6.93
N PRO A 38 32.99 10.85 6.82
CA PRO A 38 32.89 11.88 7.84
C PRO A 38 31.43 12.30 8.02
N CYS A 39 31.01 12.44 9.27
CA CYS A 39 29.80 13.20 9.56
C CYS A 39 30.18 14.68 9.79
N ASN A 40 29.33 15.61 9.32
CA ASN A 40 29.48 17.06 9.48
C ASN A 40 30.76 17.62 8.80
N ASP A 41 30.90 17.44 7.49
CA ASP A 41 32.01 18.00 6.69
C ASP A 41 31.66 19.38 6.07
N GLY A 42 30.38 19.63 5.81
CA GLY A 42 29.87 20.82 5.14
C GLY A 42 29.74 22.09 5.99
N THR A 43 29.25 23.13 5.31
CA THR A 43 29.29 24.53 5.78
C THR A 43 28.00 25.01 6.48
N GLY A 44 26.99 24.14 6.62
CA GLY A 44 25.65 24.51 7.08
C GLY A 44 25.57 24.85 8.57
N THR A 45 24.69 25.81 8.91
CA THR A 45 24.46 26.15 10.31
C THR A 45 23.53 25.12 10.95
N ALA A 46 24.10 24.28 11.83
CA ALA A 46 23.41 23.18 12.50
C ALA A 46 22.77 22.17 11.53
N SER A 47 23.39 21.94 10.37
CA SER A 47 23.08 20.78 9.54
C SER A 47 23.76 19.52 10.07
N THR A 48 23.49 18.37 9.46
CA THR A 48 24.18 17.10 9.72
C THR A 48 24.28 16.32 8.42
N GLU A 49 25.46 16.28 7.85
CA GLU A 49 25.83 15.36 6.77
C GLU A 49 26.44 14.10 7.37
N CYS A 50 26.25 12.93 6.76
CA CYS A 50 27.09 11.76 7.00
C CYS A 50 26.99 10.72 5.87
N GLY A 51 28.02 10.64 5.05
CA GLY A 51 28.11 9.80 3.87
C GLY A 51 29.23 10.28 2.96
N THR A 52 29.71 9.45 2.04
CA THR A 52 30.47 9.96 0.90
C THR A 52 29.53 10.79 0.05
N ASP A 53 29.99 11.96 -0.41
CA ASP A 53 29.25 12.86 -1.31
C ASP A 53 27.84 13.26 -0.83
N SER A 54 27.56 13.23 0.48
CA SER A 54 26.29 13.73 1.05
C SER A 54 26.30 15.26 1.16
N GLU A 55 25.24 15.93 0.72
CA GLU A 55 25.21 17.37 0.48
C GLU A 55 24.05 18.08 1.21
N THR A 56 24.34 19.18 1.93
CA THR A 56 23.30 20.10 2.43
C THR A 56 23.32 21.51 1.81
N ASP A 57 24.28 21.85 0.92
CA ASP A 57 24.48 23.20 0.35
C ASP A 57 24.38 24.35 1.38
N GLY A 58 24.85 24.10 2.60
CA GLY A 58 24.80 25.06 3.70
C GLY A 58 23.41 25.29 4.34
N ALA A 59 22.39 24.53 3.93
CA ALA A 59 21.01 24.68 4.42
C ALA A 59 20.90 24.52 5.93
N ALA A 60 20.28 25.50 6.59
CA ALA A 60 20.14 25.51 8.04
C ALA A 60 19.21 24.38 8.51
N GLY A 61 19.61 23.67 9.57
CA GLY A 61 18.83 22.57 10.16
C GLY A 61 18.74 21.28 9.32
N ALA A 62 19.35 21.25 8.13
CA ALA A 62 19.19 20.13 7.20
C ALA A 62 19.97 18.87 7.63
N THR A 63 19.46 17.69 7.31
CA THR A 63 20.10 16.39 7.65
C THR A 63 20.20 15.51 6.41
N ALA A 64 21.42 15.21 5.96
CA ALA A 64 21.71 14.30 4.85
C ALA A 64 22.50 13.08 5.36
N VAL A 65 21.94 11.87 5.30
CA VAL A 65 22.61 10.65 5.79
C VAL A 65 22.52 9.52 4.77
N GLY A 66 23.67 9.02 4.33
CA GLY A 66 23.82 8.03 3.28
C GLY A 66 24.73 8.51 2.15
N ASN A 67 25.33 7.57 1.41
CA ASN A 67 26.14 7.87 0.23
C ASN A 67 25.32 8.66 -0.81
N GLY A 68 25.77 9.86 -1.16
CA GLY A 68 25.10 10.78 -2.08
C GLY A 68 23.85 11.48 -1.54
N ALA A 69 23.45 11.32 -0.27
CA ALA A 69 22.19 11.87 0.24
C ALA A 69 22.14 13.42 0.12
N ILE A 70 21.05 13.96 -0.43
CA ILE A 70 20.91 15.40 -0.77
C ILE A 70 19.82 16.02 0.10
N ALA A 71 20.16 16.91 1.03
CA ALA A 71 19.21 17.67 1.85
C ALA A 71 19.48 19.18 1.77
N THR A 72 19.20 19.79 0.62
CA THR A 72 19.50 21.23 0.35
C THR A 72 18.35 22.18 0.70
N GLY A 73 17.20 21.67 1.16
CA GLY A 73 16.14 22.49 1.73
C GLY A 73 16.42 22.89 3.18
N THR A 74 16.04 24.11 3.58
CA THR A 74 16.03 24.51 5.01
C THR A 74 15.15 23.56 5.83
N ASP A 75 15.65 23.06 6.96
CA ASP A 75 15.00 22.04 7.79
C ASP A 75 14.63 20.74 7.04
N ALA A 76 15.30 20.42 5.92
CA ALA A 76 15.06 19.19 5.15
C ALA A 76 15.81 17.97 5.72
N VAL A 77 15.26 16.77 5.51
CA VAL A 77 15.85 15.51 5.99
C VAL A 77 15.91 14.49 4.85
N ALA A 78 17.10 14.14 4.37
CA ALA A 78 17.35 13.04 3.44
C ALA A 78 18.10 11.90 4.17
N VAL A 79 17.52 10.69 4.20
CA VAL A 79 18.15 9.50 4.82
C VAL A 79 18.02 8.30 3.91
N GLY A 80 19.07 8.01 3.15
CA GLY A 80 19.13 6.89 2.20
C GLY A 80 20.27 7.04 1.20
N SER A 81 21.05 5.97 1.02
CA SER A 81 22.17 5.90 0.09
C SER A 81 21.75 5.51 -1.32
N ASP A 82 22.60 5.85 -2.29
CA ASP A 82 22.74 5.08 -3.54
C ASP A 82 23.21 3.64 -3.23
N ASP A 83 22.46 2.64 -3.71
CA ASP A 83 22.87 1.23 -3.80
C ASP A 83 23.46 0.94 -5.20
N ALA A 84 24.67 1.44 -5.44
CA ALA A 84 25.55 1.10 -6.57
C ALA A 84 25.01 1.37 -8.00
N GLY A 85 24.40 2.54 -8.21
CA GLY A 85 23.95 3.03 -9.53
C GLY A 85 22.52 3.58 -9.56
N SER A 86 21.92 3.75 -8.38
CA SER A 86 20.59 4.31 -8.12
C SER A 86 20.67 5.79 -7.72
N ALA A 87 19.51 6.46 -7.62
CA ALA A 87 19.45 7.78 -7.00
C ALA A 87 19.54 7.70 -5.46
N PRO A 88 20.17 8.68 -4.79
CA PRO A 88 20.16 8.79 -3.33
C PRO A 88 18.84 9.38 -2.80
N ALA A 89 18.64 9.38 -1.47
CA ALA A 89 17.56 10.14 -0.86
C ALA A 89 17.73 11.64 -1.15
N THR A 90 16.66 12.31 -1.58
CA THR A 90 16.68 13.67 -2.13
C THR A 90 15.56 14.54 -1.52
N ALA A 91 15.93 15.49 -0.67
CA ALA A 91 15.05 16.40 0.08
C ALA A 91 15.44 17.87 -0.20
N THR A 92 14.92 18.43 -1.30
CA THR A 92 15.33 19.76 -1.81
C THR A 92 14.31 20.87 -1.52
N GLY A 93 13.07 20.53 -1.17
CA GLY A 93 12.09 21.52 -0.71
C GLY A 93 12.33 21.94 0.75
N PRO A 94 11.95 23.15 1.17
CA PRO A 94 12.02 23.53 2.58
C PRO A 94 11.07 22.70 3.44
N SER A 95 11.55 22.30 4.63
CA SER A 95 10.86 21.45 5.61
C SER A 95 10.39 20.10 5.03
N THR A 96 11.21 19.49 4.16
CA THR A 96 10.92 18.19 3.53
C THR A 96 11.52 17.01 4.27
N VAL A 97 11.00 15.81 4.00
CA VAL A 97 11.53 14.54 4.50
C VAL A 97 11.57 13.53 3.35
N ALA A 98 12.73 12.97 3.04
CA ALA A 98 12.95 11.86 2.11
C ALA A 98 13.72 10.75 2.83
N VAL A 99 13.09 9.59 3.07
CA VAL A 99 13.71 8.49 3.84
C VAL A 99 13.59 7.17 3.07
N GLY A 100 14.72 6.66 2.58
CA GLY A 100 14.85 5.49 1.70
C GLY A 100 15.76 5.81 0.51
N GLY A 101 16.47 4.81 -0.02
CA GLY A 101 17.17 4.97 -1.30
C GLY A 101 16.17 5.38 -2.39
N GLU A 102 16.59 6.24 -3.32
CA GLU A 102 15.76 6.79 -4.40
C GLU A 102 14.49 7.56 -3.93
N SER A 103 14.38 7.91 -2.65
CA SER A 103 13.24 8.72 -2.15
C SER A 103 13.39 10.20 -2.53
N SER A 104 12.28 10.85 -2.87
CA SER A 104 12.21 12.20 -3.44
C SER A 104 11.16 13.04 -2.70
N ALA A 105 11.58 14.17 -2.13
CA ALA A 105 10.69 15.18 -1.55
C ALA A 105 11.17 16.57 -1.98
N THR A 106 10.63 17.07 -3.08
CA THR A 106 11.21 18.21 -3.83
C THR A 106 10.47 19.53 -3.67
N THR A 107 9.29 19.53 -3.04
CA THR A 107 8.43 20.71 -2.86
C THR A 107 8.16 21.02 -1.38
N PRO A 108 7.77 22.26 -1.02
CA PRO A 108 7.67 22.68 0.38
C PRO A 108 6.78 21.77 1.24
N GLY A 109 7.31 21.30 2.37
CA GLY A 109 6.59 20.45 3.33
C GLY A 109 6.30 19.01 2.86
N ALA A 110 6.84 18.58 1.71
CA ALA A 110 6.63 17.23 1.19
C ALA A 110 7.33 16.15 2.04
N THR A 111 6.70 14.98 2.17
CA THR A 111 7.21 13.84 2.96
C THR A 111 7.15 12.54 2.15
N ALA A 112 8.31 11.99 1.79
CA ALA A 112 8.48 10.69 1.15
C ALA A 112 9.20 9.71 2.10
N VAL A 113 8.61 8.54 2.37
CA VAL A 113 9.21 7.51 3.23
C VAL A 113 9.02 6.12 2.62
N GLY A 114 10.10 5.57 2.08
CA GLY A 114 10.21 4.26 1.44
C GLY A 114 11.18 4.31 0.25
N TRP A 115 11.63 3.15 -0.23
CA TRP A 115 12.45 3.09 -1.44
C TRP A 115 11.63 3.51 -2.66
N GLN A 116 12.18 4.39 -3.50
CA GLN A 116 11.47 5.03 -4.63
C GLN A 116 10.14 5.72 -4.24
N ALA A 117 9.99 6.22 -3.00
CA ALA A 117 8.85 7.08 -2.64
C ALA A 117 9.05 8.49 -3.22
N ASP A 118 8.07 9.02 -3.97
CA ASP A 118 8.08 10.39 -4.49
C ASP A 118 6.93 11.23 -3.93
N ALA A 119 7.27 12.32 -3.25
CA ALA A 119 6.36 13.36 -2.81
C ALA A 119 6.72 14.65 -3.56
N SER A 120 6.23 14.75 -4.79
CA SER A 120 6.46 15.89 -5.69
C SER A 120 5.41 17.00 -5.56
N GLY A 121 4.20 16.70 -5.05
CA GLY A 121 3.18 17.72 -4.76
C GLY A 121 3.46 18.50 -3.46
N ALA A 122 3.16 19.80 -3.41
CA ALA A 122 3.47 20.63 -2.26
C ALA A 122 2.65 20.20 -1.03
N MET A 123 3.31 20.02 0.12
CA MET A 123 2.75 19.35 1.31
C MET A 123 2.23 17.91 1.05
N GLY A 124 2.66 17.27 -0.05
CA GLY A 124 2.32 15.90 -0.40
C GLY A 124 2.98 14.89 0.54
N THR A 125 2.32 13.75 0.79
CA THR A 125 2.82 12.70 1.70
C THR A 125 2.78 11.33 1.01
N ALA A 126 3.94 10.78 0.66
CA ALA A 126 4.12 9.44 0.09
C ALA A 126 4.76 8.49 1.13
N LEU A 127 4.05 7.44 1.54
CA LEU A 127 4.50 6.49 2.57
C LEU A 127 4.43 5.04 2.06
N GLY A 128 5.54 4.53 1.52
CA GLY A 128 5.68 3.15 1.04
C GLY A 128 6.74 2.98 -0.06
N HIS A 129 6.88 1.76 -0.55
CA HIS A 129 7.75 1.42 -1.67
C HIS A 129 7.12 1.85 -2.99
N GLN A 130 7.82 2.60 -3.85
CA GLN A 130 7.27 3.07 -5.14
C GLN A 130 5.93 3.85 -5.00
N THR A 131 5.78 4.58 -3.89
CA THR A 131 4.58 5.38 -3.58
C THR A 131 4.70 6.79 -4.14
N THR A 132 3.66 7.30 -4.83
CA THR A 132 3.67 8.61 -5.49
C THR A 132 2.58 9.53 -4.93
N ALA A 133 2.97 10.71 -4.43
CA ALA A 133 2.10 11.79 -4.00
C ALA A 133 2.45 13.07 -4.80
N SER A 134 1.98 13.14 -6.05
CA SER A 134 2.34 14.21 -7.00
C SER A 134 1.37 15.41 -7.00
N GLY A 135 0.17 15.24 -6.44
CA GLY A 135 -0.79 16.34 -6.26
C GLY A 135 -0.52 17.21 -5.03
N ASP A 136 -0.82 18.51 -5.11
CA ASP A 136 -0.71 19.41 -3.94
C ASP A 136 -1.63 18.95 -2.80
N GLN A 137 -1.09 18.91 -1.57
CA GLN A 137 -1.75 18.41 -0.37
C GLN A 137 -2.23 16.95 -0.46
N SER A 138 -1.71 16.16 -1.41
CA SER A 138 -2.07 14.75 -1.60
C SER A 138 -1.45 13.80 -0.56
N VAL A 139 -2.05 12.64 -0.37
CA VAL A 139 -1.59 11.62 0.59
C VAL A 139 -1.66 10.23 -0.04
N ALA A 140 -0.52 9.63 -0.35
CA ALA A 140 -0.38 8.27 -0.85
C ALA A 140 0.28 7.35 0.21
N VAL A 141 -0.32 6.22 0.52
CA VAL A 141 0.15 5.30 1.59
C VAL A 141 0.01 3.83 1.17
N GLY A 142 1.13 3.15 0.98
CA GLY A 142 1.22 1.75 0.56
C GLY A 142 2.05 1.55 -0.71
N GLU A 143 2.57 0.35 -0.93
CA GLU A 143 3.34 0.05 -2.15
C GLU A 143 2.51 0.30 -3.42
N ASP A 144 3.10 0.94 -4.42
CA ASP A 144 2.47 1.39 -5.67
C ASP A 144 1.19 2.24 -5.46
N ALA A 145 1.02 2.90 -4.31
CA ALA A 145 -0.09 3.84 -4.10
C ALA A 145 0.19 5.18 -4.78
N VAL A 146 -0.81 5.74 -5.48
CA VAL A 146 -0.67 6.91 -6.35
C VAL A 146 -1.77 7.94 -6.04
N ALA A 147 -1.36 9.16 -5.67
CA ALA A 147 -2.24 10.31 -5.46
C ALA A 147 -1.75 11.52 -6.30
N ASP A 148 -2.38 11.76 -7.45
CA ASP A 148 -1.83 12.64 -8.50
C ASP A 148 -2.49 14.02 -8.65
N ASP A 149 -3.63 14.26 -7.99
CA ASP A 149 -4.36 15.54 -8.09
C ASP A 149 -4.50 16.19 -6.70
N SER A 150 -4.90 17.45 -6.68
CA SER A 150 -4.96 18.29 -5.47
C SER A 150 -5.90 17.68 -4.42
N ASN A 151 -5.44 17.60 -3.17
CA ASN A 151 -6.12 16.94 -2.05
C ASN A 151 -6.45 15.44 -2.26
N ALA A 152 -5.87 14.76 -3.26
CA ALA A 152 -6.13 13.33 -3.51
C ALA A 152 -5.56 12.44 -2.39
N ILE A 153 -6.31 11.41 -1.98
CA ILE A 153 -5.92 10.49 -0.89
C ILE A 153 -5.98 9.05 -1.38
N ALA A 154 -4.83 8.40 -1.54
CA ALA A 154 -4.69 6.99 -1.91
C ALA A 154 -4.12 6.19 -0.73
N ILE A 155 -4.90 5.26 -0.14
CA ILE A 155 -4.47 4.46 1.01
C ILE A 155 -4.71 2.98 0.73
N GLY A 156 -3.63 2.25 0.53
CA GLY A 156 -3.60 0.83 0.24
C GLY A 156 -2.63 0.48 -0.88
N ASN A 157 -2.13 -0.75 -0.87
CA ASN A 157 -1.31 -1.28 -1.97
C ASN A 157 -2.00 -1.09 -3.32
N LYS A 158 -1.35 -0.46 -4.31
CA LYS A 158 -1.91 -0.22 -5.65
C LYS A 158 -3.23 0.56 -5.67
N SER A 159 -3.43 1.44 -4.68
CA SER A 159 -4.56 2.39 -4.63
C SER A 159 -4.27 3.63 -5.48
N VAL A 160 -5.29 4.15 -6.17
CA VAL A 160 -5.13 5.19 -7.20
C VAL A 160 -6.18 6.29 -7.00
N ALA A 161 -5.76 7.50 -6.66
CA ALA A 161 -6.58 8.69 -6.55
C ALA A 161 -6.06 9.79 -7.51
N THR A 162 -6.74 9.99 -8.64
CA THR A 162 -6.25 10.85 -9.74
C THR A 162 -7.23 11.94 -10.16
N GLY A 163 -8.26 12.19 -9.35
CA GLY A 163 -9.11 13.38 -9.47
C GLY A 163 -8.98 14.27 -8.24
N GLY A 164 -9.10 15.59 -8.40
CA GLY A 164 -9.02 16.54 -7.29
C GLY A 164 -10.08 16.24 -6.23
N ASP A 165 -9.69 16.31 -4.95
CA ASP A 165 -10.48 15.87 -3.78
C ASP A 165 -10.92 14.38 -3.81
N ALA A 166 -10.29 13.51 -4.63
CA ALA A 166 -10.65 12.09 -4.70
C ALA A 166 -10.04 11.26 -3.56
N ILE A 167 -10.79 10.28 -3.07
CA ILE A 167 -10.39 9.39 -1.97
C ILE A 167 -10.46 7.94 -2.42
N ALA A 168 -9.33 7.24 -2.48
CA ALA A 168 -9.21 5.81 -2.79
C ALA A 168 -8.63 5.04 -1.57
N ILE A 169 -9.48 4.41 -0.76
CA ILE A 169 -9.06 3.67 0.45
C ILE A 169 -9.33 2.18 0.28
N GLY A 170 -8.31 1.42 -0.09
CA GLY A 170 -8.37 -0.02 -0.27
C GLY A 170 -7.11 -0.51 -0.98
N GLY A 171 -6.49 -1.55 -0.46
CA GLY A 171 -5.32 -2.19 -1.06
C GLY A 171 -5.67 -3.44 -1.86
N ASN A 172 -4.85 -3.73 -2.87
CA ASN A 172 -4.77 -5.03 -3.52
C ASN A 172 -4.29 -6.09 -2.50
N ARG A 173 -4.58 -7.36 -2.78
CA ARG A 173 -4.07 -8.56 -2.08
C ARG A 173 -3.74 -9.70 -3.04
N ASP A 174 -3.67 -9.35 -4.31
CA ASP A 174 -3.99 -10.15 -5.49
C ASP A 174 -5.37 -10.79 -5.45
N PHE A 175 -5.90 -11.08 -6.63
CA PHE A 175 -6.63 -12.31 -6.81
C PHE A 175 -6.17 -13.02 -8.09
N VAL A 176 -6.28 -14.35 -8.05
CA VAL A 176 -6.00 -15.29 -9.13
C VAL A 176 -7.14 -16.32 -9.16
N ASP A 177 -8.07 -16.15 -10.10
CA ASP A 177 -9.29 -16.94 -10.34
C ASP A 177 -9.19 -17.68 -11.68
N ALA A 178 -8.10 -18.44 -11.82
CA ALA A 178 -7.85 -19.29 -12.99
C ALA A 178 -8.82 -20.50 -13.09
N ASP A 179 -9.65 -20.73 -12.08
CA ASP A 179 -10.67 -21.80 -12.01
C ASP A 179 -12.13 -21.33 -12.16
N GLY A 180 -12.41 -20.02 -12.09
CA GLY A 180 -13.63 -19.38 -12.58
C GLY A 180 -14.79 -19.29 -11.58
N ASP A 181 -14.51 -19.00 -10.31
CA ASP A 181 -15.52 -18.86 -9.25
C ASP A 181 -16.15 -17.44 -9.17
N GLY A 182 -15.53 -16.44 -9.81
CA GLY A 182 -16.08 -15.09 -10.02
C GLY A 182 -15.20 -13.94 -9.50
N ILE A 183 -13.89 -14.14 -9.36
CA ILE A 183 -12.98 -13.19 -8.74
C ILE A 183 -12.04 -12.53 -9.79
N ASP A 184 -10.72 -12.36 -9.62
CA ASP A 184 -9.81 -11.61 -10.55
C ASP A 184 -8.56 -12.44 -10.84
N ASP A 185 -7.83 -12.16 -11.92
CA ASP A 185 -6.79 -13.08 -12.41
C ASP A 185 -5.53 -12.42 -13.02
N ASN A 186 -5.17 -11.20 -12.58
CA ASN A 186 -3.94 -10.40 -12.84
C ASN A 186 -4.23 -8.89 -13.10
N GLY A 187 -5.46 -8.41 -12.89
CA GLY A 187 -5.90 -7.10 -13.39
C GLY A 187 -5.71 -5.91 -12.45
N ASN A 188 -4.86 -6.02 -11.43
CA ASN A 188 -5.06 -5.29 -10.17
C ASN A 188 -4.74 -3.79 -10.18
N GLN A 189 -5.81 -2.98 -10.16
CA GLN A 189 -5.86 -1.76 -9.36
C GLN A 189 -6.68 -2.04 -8.09
N ALA A 190 -6.40 -1.32 -7.01
CA ALA A 190 -7.05 -1.54 -5.72
C ALA A 190 -8.30 -0.67 -5.55
N ALA A 191 -8.34 0.26 -4.59
CA ALA A 191 -9.31 1.35 -4.67
C ALA A 191 -8.91 2.31 -5.80
N VAL A 192 -9.87 2.73 -6.62
CA VAL A 192 -9.67 3.59 -7.80
C VAL A 192 -10.68 4.74 -7.73
N ALA A 193 -10.18 5.96 -7.60
CA ALA A 193 -10.95 7.19 -7.48
C ALA A 193 -10.43 8.23 -8.49
N THR A 194 -10.99 8.24 -9.71
CA THR A 194 -10.46 9.03 -10.84
C THR A 194 -11.36 10.21 -11.25
N GLY A 195 -12.59 10.26 -10.74
CA GLY A 195 -13.44 11.44 -10.90
C GLY A 195 -13.12 12.51 -9.86
N PRO A 196 -13.30 13.82 -10.14
CA PRO A 196 -13.16 14.84 -9.13
C PRO A 196 -14.21 14.67 -8.02
N SER A 197 -13.79 14.92 -6.78
CA SER A 197 -14.54 14.72 -5.53
C SER A 197 -15.14 13.31 -5.38
N THR A 198 -14.44 12.28 -5.87
CA THR A 198 -14.88 10.88 -5.73
C THR A 198 -14.48 10.24 -4.40
N THR A 199 -15.13 9.13 -4.04
CA THR A 199 -14.74 8.32 -2.89
C THR A 199 -14.94 6.83 -3.18
N ALA A 200 -13.85 6.09 -3.36
CA ALA A 200 -13.81 4.65 -3.51
C ALA A 200 -13.22 4.01 -2.23
N VAL A 201 -13.98 3.16 -1.55
CA VAL A 201 -13.54 2.49 -0.31
C VAL A 201 -13.79 0.98 -0.37
N GLY A 202 -12.70 0.21 -0.33
CA GLY A 202 -12.65 -1.23 -0.48
C GLY A 202 -11.61 -1.67 -1.51
N GLY A 203 -11.12 -2.91 -1.43
CA GLY A 203 -10.30 -3.46 -2.52
C GLY A 203 -11.12 -3.52 -3.82
N GLN A 204 -10.48 -3.27 -4.96
CA GLN A 204 -11.13 -3.28 -6.28
C GLN A 204 -12.40 -2.39 -6.36
N SER A 205 -12.52 -1.36 -5.49
CA SER A 205 -13.64 -0.41 -5.52
C SER A 205 -13.34 0.72 -6.50
N ASN A 206 -14.30 1.05 -7.35
CA ASN A 206 -14.12 1.94 -8.50
C ASN A 206 -15.09 3.11 -8.43
N ALA A 207 -14.60 4.35 -8.50
CA ALA A 207 -15.40 5.57 -8.55
C ALA A 207 -14.80 6.54 -9.59
N THR A 208 -15.43 6.61 -10.77
CA THR A 208 -14.90 7.37 -11.92
C THR A 208 -15.80 8.52 -12.36
N GLY A 209 -17.07 8.51 -11.96
CA GLY A 209 -17.98 9.62 -12.22
C GLY A 209 -17.71 10.82 -11.31
N PRO A 210 -17.81 12.08 -11.78
CA PRO A 210 -17.65 13.25 -10.91
C PRO A 210 -18.59 13.22 -9.69
N GLY A 211 -18.05 13.38 -8.49
CA GLY A 211 -18.80 13.28 -7.23
C GLY A 211 -19.39 11.90 -6.94
N ALA A 212 -18.89 10.82 -7.58
CA ALA A 212 -19.36 9.46 -7.35
C ALA A 212 -18.76 8.83 -6.09
N THR A 213 -19.49 7.90 -5.48
CA THR A 213 -19.05 7.16 -4.29
C THR A 213 -19.23 5.67 -4.49
N SER A 214 -18.18 4.87 -4.27
CA SER A 214 -18.27 3.42 -4.15
C SER A 214 -17.75 2.96 -2.79
N TYR A 215 -18.51 2.12 -2.10
CA TYR A 215 -18.16 1.60 -0.78
C TYR A 215 -18.48 0.11 -0.70
N GLY A 216 -17.43 -0.71 -0.72
CA GLY A 216 -17.50 -2.16 -0.72
C GLY A 216 -16.45 -2.77 -1.65
N TRP A 217 -16.00 -3.99 -1.34
CA TRP A 217 -15.14 -4.75 -2.26
C TRP A 217 -15.87 -4.90 -3.61
N ARG A 218 -15.25 -4.46 -4.72
CA ARG A 218 -15.86 -4.43 -6.05
C ARG A 218 -17.16 -3.61 -6.17
N ALA A 219 -17.30 -2.55 -5.38
CA ALA A 219 -18.34 -1.55 -5.63
C ALA A 219 -17.91 -0.64 -6.80
N ASP A 220 -18.80 -0.37 -7.76
CA ASP A 220 -18.53 0.37 -9.00
C ASP A 220 -19.48 1.55 -9.17
N ALA A 221 -18.95 2.78 -9.22
CA ALA A 221 -19.72 4.02 -9.35
C ALA A 221 -19.19 4.86 -10.53
N ALA A 222 -19.57 4.45 -11.74
CA ALA A 222 -19.03 5.00 -12.99
C ALA A 222 -19.74 6.26 -13.53
N SER A 223 -20.83 6.72 -12.91
CA SER A 223 -21.63 7.88 -13.36
C SER A 223 -21.55 9.07 -12.41
N GLU A 224 -21.75 10.29 -12.92
CA GLU A 224 -21.79 11.52 -12.11
C GLU A 224 -22.79 11.39 -10.95
N ARG A 225 -22.33 11.65 -9.72
CA ARG A 225 -23.06 11.50 -8.43
C ARG A 225 -23.69 10.12 -8.20
N ALA A 226 -23.21 9.07 -8.86
CA ALA A 226 -23.63 7.71 -8.57
C ALA A 226 -23.09 7.23 -7.21
N THR A 227 -23.83 6.35 -6.52
CA THR A 227 -23.47 5.92 -5.14
C THR A 227 -23.64 4.42 -4.99
N ALA A 228 -22.58 3.64 -5.25
CA ALA A 228 -22.55 2.19 -5.13
C ALA A 228 -22.21 1.74 -3.70
N LEU A 229 -23.16 1.10 -3.01
CA LEU A 229 -22.97 0.62 -1.64
C LEU A 229 -23.14 -0.90 -1.56
N GLY A 230 -22.08 -1.58 -1.11
CA GLY A 230 -22.03 -3.03 -0.91
C GLY A 230 -21.15 -3.77 -1.91
N HIS A 231 -20.82 -5.02 -1.56
CA HIS A 231 -20.09 -5.95 -2.40
C HIS A 231 -20.76 -6.16 -3.76
N LEU A 232 -20.02 -6.03 -4.86
CA LEU A 232 -20.51 -6.11 -6.25
C LEU A 232 -21.69 -5.18 -6.57
N SER A 233 -21.86 -4.08 -5.83
CA SER A 233 -22.83 -3.05 -6.17
C SER A 233 -22.35 -2.22 -7.37
N SER A 234 -23.19 -1.97 -8.38
CA SER A 234 -22.83 -1.15 -9.54
C SER A 234 -23.87 -0.06 -9.77
N ALA A 235 -23.37 1.16 -9.96
CA ALA A 235 -24.12 2.41 -10.07
C ALA A 235 -23.66 3.17 -11.32
N THR A 236 -24.07 2.68 -12.49
CA THR A 236 -23.63 3.17 -13.81
C THR A 236 -24.53 4.25 -14.41
N GLY A 237 -25.68 4.56 -13.80
CA GLY A 237 -26.58 5.64 -14.23
C GLY A 237 -26.33 6.97 -13.51
N LEU A 238 -26.63 8.09 -14.17
CA LEU A 238 -26.56 9.44 -13.61
C LEU A 238 -27.30 9.52 -12.26
N ALA A 239 -26.62 9.97 -11.20
CA ALA A 239 -27.14 10.05 -9.83
C ALA A 239 -27.79 8.75 -9.31
N SER A 240 -27.37 7.59 -9.84
CA SER A 240 -27.99 6.31 -9.48
C SER A 240 -27.52 5.79 -8.13
N THR A 241 -28.48 5.34 -7.32
CA THR A 241 -28.26 4.49 -6.15
C THR A 241 -28.72 3.07 -6.50
N PRO A 242 -27.89 2.02 -6.42
CA PRO A 242 -28.31 0.67 -6.72
C PRO A 242 -29.23 0.17 -5.62
N SER A 243 -30.47 -0.13 -5.98
CA SER A 243 -31.36 -0.87 -5.10
C SER A 243 -30.83 -2.29 -4.96
N VAL A 244 -30.45 -2.69 -3.74
CA VAL A 244 -30.09 -4.09 -3.41
C VAL A 244 -31.32 -4.96 -3.60
N LYS A 245 -31.51 -5.44 -4.84
CA LYS A 245 -32.66 -6.25 -5.21
C LYS A 245 -32.56 -7.64 -4.57
N PRO A 246 -33.56 -8.08 -3.80
CA PRO A 246 -33.61 -9.46 -3.35
C PRO A 246 -33.79 -10.40 -4.57
N PRO A 247 -33.24 -11.63 -4.53
CA PRO A 247 -33.03 -12.47 -5.73
C PRO A 247 -34.30 -12.93 -6.47
N TRP A 248 -35.50 -12.62 -5.96
CA TRP A 248 -36.77 -12.90 -6.62
C TRP A 248 -37.21 -11.82 -7.63
N GLN A 249 -36.57 -10.64 -7.67
CA GLN A 249 -36.98 -9.52 -8.54
C GLN A 249 -36.41 -9.55 -9.96
N THR A 250 -35.51 -10.49 -10.28
CA THR A 250 -34.84 -10.58 -11.59
C THR A 250 -35.73 -11.19 -12.69
N ALA A 251 -36.82 -11.86 -12.32
CA ALA A 251 -37.61 -12.72 -13.21
C ALA A 251 -38.67 -12.01 -14.09
N LEU A 252 -38.76 -10.67 -14.07
CA LEU A 252 -39.91 -9.93 -14.63
C LEU A 252 -39.60 -8.94 -15.77
N THR A 253 -38.34 -8.80 -16.19
CA THR A 253 -37.92 -7.79 -17.20
C THR A 253 -37.56 -8.38 -18.57
N GLN A 254 -37.93 -9.62 -18.86
CA GLN A 254 -37.78 -10.25 -20.19
C GLN A 254 -39.14 -10.63 -20.81
N LEU A 255 -39.90 -9.62 -21.24
CA LEU A 255 -40.97 -9.76 -22.22
C LEU A 255 -40.78 -8.69 -23.31
N PRO A 256 -40.58 -9.05 -24.58
CA PRO A 256 -40.37 -8.08 -25.65
C PRO A 256 -41.65 -7.30 -25.95
N SER A 257 -41.52 -5.98 -26.10
CA SER A 257 -42.63 -5.05 -26.34
C SER A 257 -43.18 -5.13 -27.77
N ALA A 258 -44.11 -6.06 -28.00
CA ALA A 258 -44.91 -6.09 -29.23
C ALA A 258 -45.86 -4.87 -29.29
N ALA A 259 -46.01 -4.30 -30.49
CA ALA A 259 -46.60 -2.98 -30.71
C ALA A 259 -48.09 -2.85 -30.35
N ALA A 260 -48.48 -1.66 -29.89
CA ALA A 260 -49.88 -1.25 -29.73
C ALA A 260 -50.06 0.25 -30.06
N SER A 261 -50.11 0.60 -31.35
CA SER A 261 -50.63 1.89 -31.79
C SER A 261 -52.17 1.86 -31.76
N MET A 262 -52.78 2.71 -30.94
CA MET A 262 -54.25 2.81 -30.84
C MET A 262 -54.74 4.24 -31.03
N ALA A 263 -55.49 4.44 -32.12
CA ALA A 263 -56.42 5.56 -32.27
C ALA A 263 -57.85 4.98 -32.41
N PRO A 264 -58.90 5.63 -31.86
CA PRO A 264 -60.19 4.95 -31.65
C PRO A 264 -61.25 5.28 -32.71
N ALA A 265 -62.11 4.29 -33.03
CA ALA A 265 -63.59 4.37 -32.98
C ALA A 265 -64.28 3.40 -33.95
N ALA A 266 -65.22 2.59 -33.44
CA ALA A 266 -66.57 2.43 -33.99
C ALA A 266 -67.38 1.41 -33.15
N ARG A 267 -68.60 1.77 -32.72
CA ARG A 267 -69.55 0.80 -32.15
C ARG A 267 -70.40 0.19 -33.27
N ARG A 268 -70.52 -1.13 -33.31
CA ARG A 268 -71.73 -1.79 -33.84
C ARG A 268 -72.20 -2.89 -32.88
N ARG A 269 -73.52 -2.93 -32.67
CA ARG A 269 -74.21 -4.01 -31.93
C ARG A 269 -74.76 -5.02 -32.93
N SER A 270 -74.68 -6.29 -32.59
CA SER A 270 -75.56 -7.34 -33.11
C SER A 270 -75.95 -8.27 -31.95
N ALA A 271 -77.14 -8.85 -32.03
CA ALA A 271 -77.70 -9.78 -31.05
C ALA A 271 -78.04 -11.12 -31.76
N ILE A 272 -78.89 -11.96 -31.14
CA ILE A 272 -79.35 -13.30 -31.61
C ILE A 272 -78.29 -14.38 -31.26
N ARG A 273 -78.61 -15.55 -30.66
CA ARG A 273 -79.89 -16.24 -30.33
C ARG A 273 -79.82 -16.91 -28.94
N ARG A 274 -80.92 -17.55 -28.50
CA ARG A 274 -81.02 -18.37 -27.25
C ARG A 274 -81.47 -19.81 -27.55
N GLN A 275 -81.31 -20.69 -26.53
CA GLN A 275 -82.00 -21.98 -26.28
C GLN A 275 -81.47 -23.27 -26.97
N PRO A 276 -81.66 -24.49 -26.40
CA PRO A 276 -81.71 -24.83 -24.95
C PRO A 276 -81.12 -26.22 -24.53
N TRP A 277 -80.93 -26.39 -23.21
CA TRP A 277 -81.14 -27.60 -22.37
C TRP A 277 -80.58 -29.00 -22.75
N ALA A 278 -79.62 -29.49 -21.95
CA ALA A 278 -79.42 -30.92 -21.60
C ALA A 278 -78.69 -31.01 -20.24
N ALA A 279 -78.72 -32.16 -19.54
CA ALA A 279 -78.28 -32.23 -18.14
C ALA A 279 -77.60 -33.56 -17.72
N ASN A 280 -76.90 -33.49 -16.57
CA ASN A 280 -76.62 -34.56 -15.61
C ASN A 280 -75.49 -35.60 -15.92
N ARG A 281 -74.36 -35.53 -15.17
CA ARG A 281 -73.95 -36.52 -14.14
C ARG A 281 -72.57 -36.23 -13.50
N SER A 282 -72.45 -36.54 -12.20
CA SER A 282 -71.20 -36.76 -11.44
C SER A 282 -71.32 -38.13 -10.73
N PRO A 283 -70.22 -38.87 -10.47
CA PRO A 283 -69.44 -38.82 -9.19
C PRO A 283 -67.93 -39.17 -9.41
N THR A 284 -66.98 -39.39 -8.46
CA THR A 284 -66.70 -39.02 -7.05
C THR A 284 -65.17 -39.20 -6.81
N PRO A 285 -64.51 -38.47 -5.89
CA PRO A 285 -63.06 -38.56 -5.68
C PRO A 285 -62.60 -39.69 -4.73
N ARG A 286 -61.36 -40.18 -4.94
CA ARG A 286 -60.56 -41.07 -4.08
C ARG A 286 -59.06 -40.76 -4.30
N ALA A 287 -58.11 -41.01 -3.40
CA ALA A 287 -58.11 -41.20 -1.94
C ALA A 287 -56.67 -40.97 -1.41
N ARG A 288 -56.49 -40.76 -0.09
CA ARG A 288 -55.14 -40.68 0.55
C ARG A 288 -54.57 -42.07 0.86
N PRO A 289 -53.26 -42.15 1.21
CA PRO A 289 -52.96 -42.57 2.59
C PRO A 289 -52.20 -41.54 3.46
N ARG A 290 -52.14 -41.84 4.76
CA ARG A 290 -51.20 -41.34 5.80
C ARG A 290 -50.16 -42.47 6.05
N LEU A 291 -49.14 -42.45 6.92
CA LEU A 291 -48.54 -41.57 7.94
C LEU A 291 -46.99 -41.90 7.89
N ALA A 292 -46.01 -41.55 8.74
CA ALA A 292 -45.86 -40.80 10.00
C ALA A 292 -44.40 -40.28 10.13
N GLY A 293 -44.06 -39.57 11.21
CA GLY A 293 -42.66 -39.26 11.55
C GLY A 293 -42.47 -38.01 12.43
N ARG A 294 -42.10 -38.21 13.70
CA ARG A 294 -41.64 -37.20 14.69
C ARG A 294 -40.86 -37.96 15.80
N PRO A 295 -40.05 -37.32 16.66
CA PRO A 295 -39.57 -35.93 16.67
C PRO A 295 -38.03 -35.81 16.87
N LYS A 296 -37.49 -34.58 16.94
CA LYS A 296 -36.73 -34.08 18.12
C LYS A 296 -36.36 -32.58 17.99
N ARG A 297 -36.04 -31.95 19.13
CA ARG A 297 -35.47 -30.59 19.24
C ARG A 297 -33.94 -30.69 19.37
N ALA A 298 -33.24 -29.67 18.87
CA ALA A 298 -31.89 -29.29 19.28
C ALA A 298 -31.81 -27.74 19.37
N ALA A 299 -30.74 -27.20 19.96
CA ALA A 299 -30.61 -25.78 20.34
C ALA A 299 -29.66 -25.01 19.36
N PRO A 300 -29.51 -23.68 19.46
CA PRO A 300 -28.72 -22.91 18.49
C PRO A 300 -27.21 -23.11 18.65
N TRP A 301 -26.47 -22.82 17.58
CA TRP A 301 -25.02 -22.95 17.49
C TRP A 301 -24.29 -21.76 18.13
N ALA A 302 -23.15 -22.00 18.78
CA ALA A 302 -22.30 -20.99 19.42
C ALA A 302 -21.00 -20.78 18.60
N PRO A 303 -20.36 -19.59 18.63
CA PRO A 303 -19.18 -19.29 17.82
C PRO A 303 -17.93 -20.11 18.25
N PRO A 304 -16.97 -20.33 17.33
CA PRO A 304 -15.78 -21.14 17.60
C PRO A 304 -14.80 -20.50 18.61
N SER A 305 -14.00 -21.34 19.25
CA SER A 305 -13.08 -20.98 20.32
C SER A 305 -11.83 -20.25 19.85
N ALA A 306 -11.46 -19.16 20.55
CA ALA A 306 -10.18 -18.48 20.33
C ALA A 306 -8.98 -19.28 20.84
N THR A 307 -8.07 -19.67 19.94
CA THR A 307 -6.79 -20.31 20.26
C THR A 307 -5.75 -19.29 20.72
N ARG A 308 -5.61 -19.15 22.04
CA ARG A 308 -4.66 -18.26 22.71
C ARG A 308 -3.23 -18.84 22.71
N PRO A 309 -2.22 -18.17 22.13
CA PRO A 309 -0.81 -18.55 22.32
C PRO A 309 -0.31 -18.22 23.74
N PRO A 310 0.68 -18.95 24.27
CA PRO A 310 1.15 -18.79 25.65
C PRO A 310 2.12 -17.61 25.83
N ARG A 311 1.96 -16.84 26.93
CA ARG A 311 2.93 -15.84 27.41
C ARG A 311 3.92 -16.44 28.41
N ARG A 312 5.17 -16.67 28.01
CA ARG A 312 6.42 -16.60 28.83
C ARG A 312 7.64 -16.98 27.97
N ALA A 313 8.86 -16.54 28.26
CA ALA A 313 9.34 -15.72 29.39
C ALA A 313 10.41 -14.71 28.97
N THR A 314 10.49 -13.60 29.69
CA THR A 314 11.66 -12.73 29.73
C THR A 314 12.88 -13.49 30.28
N ARG A 315 14.01 -13.47 29.56
CA ARG A 315 15.32 -13.91 30.08
C ARG A 315 16.28 -12.72 30.03
N ALA A 316 16.91 -12.42 31.16
CA ALA A 316 17.72 -11.21 31.32
C ALA A 316 19.09 -11.31 30.62
N SER A 317 19.61 -10.16 30.19
CA SER A 317 20.98 -9.98 29.72
C SER A 317 21.99 -10.17 30.87
N PRO A 318 23.12 -10.84 30.66
CA PRO A 318 24.26 -10.76 31.57
C PRO A 318 25.01 -9.44 31.36
N ALA A 319 25.33 -8.74 32.45
CA ALA A 319 26.23 -7.59 32.41
C ALA A 319 27.71 -8.05 32.26
N PRO A 320 28.59 -7.25 31.64
CA PRO A 320 30.01 -7.58 31.52
C PRO A 320 30.72 -7.53 32.88
N LYS A 321 31.80 -8.31 33.01
CA LYS A 321 32.78 -8.18 34.10
C LYS A 321 34.10 -7.62 33.56
N MET A 322 34.56 -6.57 34.20
CA MET A 322 35.97 -6.24 34.41
C MET A 322 36.30 -6.55 35.90
N PRO A 323 37.56 -6.57 36.37
CA PRO A 323 38.82 -6.22 35.68
C PRO A 323 39.29 -7.27 34.67
#